data_AF-A0ABD5AZ28-F1
#
_entry.id   AF-A0ABD5AZ28-F1
#
_cell.length_a   1.000
_cell.length_b   1.000
_cell.length_c   1.000
_cell.angle_alpha   90.00
_cell.angle_beta   90.00
_cell.angle_gamma   90.00
#
_symmetry.space_group_name_H-M   'P 1'
#
loop_
_entity.id
_entity.type
_entity.pdbx_description
1 polymer ?
#
loop_
_entity_poly.entity_id
_entity_poly.type
_entity_poly.pdbx_seq_one_letter_code
_entity_poly.pdbx_strand_id
1 'polypeptide(L)'
;CTGKGNDQVRFEVAIKALNPKLKAFAPVREWAWSREEEIDYAIKHNIPVSINYDSPYSIDQNLWGRANECGILEDPYAAPPEDAFDLTTPLEETPDNADEIILTFKQGIPVQVDGKDYQLDDIILYLNQLAGKHGIGRIDHVENRMVGIKSREIYETPGAEVILKAHKALETITLTKDVAHF
;
A
#
# COMPACT_ATOMS: atom_id res chain seq x y z
N CYS A 1 -6.26 12.09 10.33
CA CYS A 1 -4.87 11.94 9.84
C CYS A 1 -3.94 12.76 10.72
N THR A 2 -2.68 12.33 10.87
CA THR A 2 -1.66 13.12 11.58
C THR A 2 -1.30 14.38 10.78
N GLY A 3 -0.60 15.33 11.42
CA GLY A 3 -0.10 16.54 10.76
C GLY A 3 1.13 16.33 9.86
N LYS A 4 1.72 15.14 9.84
CA LYS A 4 2.96 14.82 9.11
C LYS A 4 2.76 13.92 7.88
N GLY A 5 1.58 13.33 7.73
CA GLY A 5 1.24 12.44 6.62
C GLY A 5 0.64 13.16 5.41
N ASN A 6 0.73 12.52 4.25
CA ASN A 6 0.09 12.99 3.01
C ASN A 6 -1.44 12.87 3.05
N ASP A 7 -2.00 11.98 3.87
CA ASP A 7 -3.45 11.71 3.89
C ASP A 7 -4.30 12.91 4.28
N GLN A 8 -3.81 13.79 5.16
CA GLN A 8 -4.55 14.99 5.50
C GLN A 8 -4.86 15.85 4.26
N VAL A 9 -3.91 15.91 3.32
CA VAL A 9 -4.06 16.65 2.06
C VAL A 9 -5.04 15.91 1.16
N ARG A 10 -4.88 14.58 1.02
CA ARG A 10 -5.76 13.73 0.20
C ARG A 10 -7.22 13.88 0.64
N PHE A 11 -7.50 13.73 1.93
CA PHE A 11 -8.86 13.84 2.48
C PHE A 11 -9.42 15.26 2.38
N GLU A 12 -8.70 16.28 2.85
CA GLU A 12 -9.26 17.64 2.91
C GLU A 12 -9.48 18.25 1.52
N VAL A 13 -8.58 17.99 0.57
CA VAL A 13 -8.76 18.41 -0.83
C VAL A 13 -9.96 17.70 -1.44
N ALA A 14 -10.11 16.38 -1.26
CA ALA A 14 -11.25 15.63 -1.77
C ALA A 14 -12.57 16.13 -1.15
N ILE A 15 -12.63 16.31 0.18
CA ILE A 15 -13.81 16.83 0.87
C ILE A 15 -14.20 18.21 0.34
N LYS A 16 -13.23 19.12 0.19
CA LYS A 16 -13.50 20.47 -0.33
C LYS A 16 -13.89 20.50 -1.80
N ALA A 17 -13.31 19.62 -2.62
CA ALA A 17 -13.69 19.49 -4.03
C ALA A 17 -15.11 18.96 -4.19
N LEU A 18 -15.51 17.96 -3.39
CA LEU A 18 -16.85 17.37 -3.44
C LEU A 18 -17.91 18.28 -2.83
N ASN A 19 -17.60 18.92 -1.69
CA ASN A 19 -18.50 19.84 -1.04
C ASN A 19 -17.75 20.88 -0.18
N PRO A 20 -17.53 22.11 -0.71
CA PRO A 20 -16.75 23.11 0.00
C PRO A 20 -17.42 23.65 1.27
N LYS A 21 -18.74 23.45 1.44
CA LYS A 21 -19.51 23.89 2.62
C LYS A 21 -19.28 23.00 3.84
N LEU A 22 -18.80 21.76 3.65
CA LEU A 22 -18.46 20.89 4.76
C LEU A 22 -17.26 21.45 5.54
N LYS A 23 -17.36 21.41 6.87
CA LYS A 23 -16.24 21.65 7.78
C LYS A 23 -15.55 20.32 8.04
N ALA A 24 -14.25 20.28 7.81
CA ALA A 24 -13.41 19.15 8.19
C ALA A 24 -12.81 19.44 9.57
N PHE A 25 -12.89 18.48 10.47
CA PHE A 25 -12.27 18.52 11.79
C PHE A 25 -11.20 17.42 11.82
N ALA A 26 -9.98 17.75 12.26
CA ALA A 26 -8.86 16.81 12.31
C ALA A 26 -8.28 16.69 13.72
N PRO A 27 -8.96 15.99 14.67
CA PRO A 27 -8.58 15.95 16.08
C PRO A 27 -7.13 15.54 16.33
N VAL A 28 -6.64 14.50 15.65
CA VAL A 28 -5.25 14.01 15.80
C VAL A 28 -4.22 15.12 15.50
N ARG A 29 -4.50 16.00 14.53
CA ARG A 29 -3.62 17.12 14.19
C ARG A 29 -3.85 18.33 15.11
N GLU A 30 -5.10 18.61 15.45
CA GLU A 30 -5.49 19.82 16.19
C GLU A 30 -5.22 19.71 17.70
N TRP A 31 -5.35 18.52 18.27
CA TRP A 31 -5.17 18.28 19.71
C TRP A 31 -3.72 17.93 20.06
N ALA A 32 -2.96 17.44 19.08
CA ALA A 32 -1.54 17.12 19.21
C ALA A 32 -1.21 16.18 20.40
N TRP A 33 -2.13 15.27 20.70
CA TRP A 33 -1.94 14.27 21.75
C TRP A 33 -0.84 13.27 21.37
N SER A 34 -0.04 12.90 22.36
CA SER A 34 0.79 11.72 22.34
C SER A 34 -0.04 10.44 22.45
N ARG A 35 0.55 9.29 22.08
CA ARG A 35 -0.12 7.98 22.24
C ARG A 35 -0.48 7.69 23.71
N GLU A 36 0.33 8.17 24.65
CA GLU A 36 0.07 8.05 26.09
C GLU A 36 -1.18 8.85 26.49
N GLU A 37 -1.32 10.09 26.01
CA GLU A 37 -2.51 10.91 26.26
C GLU A 37 -3.78 10.33 25.63
N GLU A 38 -3.68 9.71 24.44
CA GLU A 38 -4.78 8.98 23.81
C GLU A 38 -5.23 7.78 24.66
N ILE A 39 -4.27 7.02 25.21
CA ILE A 39 -4.55 5.87 26.09
C ILE A 39 -5.18 6.34 27.41
N ASP A 40 -4.63 7.37 28.05
CA ASP A 40 -5.19 7.94 29.28
C ASP A 40 -6.60 8.46 29.07
N TYR A 41 -6.87 9.11 27.94
CA TYR A 41 -8.21 9.54 27.56
C TYR A 41 -9.16 8.34 27.40
N ALA A 42 -8.72 7.28 26.73
CA ALA A 42 -9.51 6.07 26.56
C ALA A 42 -9.84 5.40 27.90
N ILE A 43 -8.86 5.26 28.80
CA ILE A 43 -9.04 4.70 30.14
C ILE A 43 -10.02 5.58 30.95
N LYS A 44 -9.81 6.89 30.97
CA LYS A 44 -10.66 7.85 31.70
C LYS A 44 -12.12 7.79 31.27
N HIS A 45 -12.39 7.47 30.01
CA HIS A 45 -13.75 7.42 29.45
C HIS A 45 -14.27 5.99 29.24
N ASN A 46 -13.59 4.97 29.78
CA ASN A 46 -13.96 3.55 29.63
C ASN A 46 -14.11 3.10 28.16
N ILE A 47 -13.29 3.64 27.26
CA ILE A 47 -13.25 3.22 25.85
C ILE A 47 -12.41 1.92 25.79
N PRO A 48 -12.98 0.81 25.30
CA PRO A 48 -12.23 -0.44 25.18
C PRO A 48 -11.17 -0.30 24.10
N VAL A 49 -9.91 -0.19 24.50
CA VAL A 49 -8.75 -0.15 23.59
C VAL A 49 -7.89 -1.39 23.82
N SER A 50 -7.55 -2.09 22.75
CA SER A 50 -6.52 -3.13 22.78
C SER A 50 -5.16 -2.43 22.80
N ILE A 51 -4.55 -2.31 23.98
CA ILE A 51 -3.22 -1.74 24.14
C ILE A 51 -2.19 -2.83 23.80
N ASN A 52 -2.13 -3.24 22.52
CA ASN A 52 -1.01 -4.03 22.05
C ASN A 52 0.10 -3.07 21.64
N TYR A 53 1.23 -3.18 22.32
CA TYR A 53 2.50 -2.52 21.99
C TYR A 53 3.27 -3.29 20.89
N ASP A 54 2.66 -4.32 20.30
CA ASP A 54 3.38 -5.42 19.66
C ASP A 54 3.89 -5.13 18.24
N SER A 55 3.37 -4.11 17.56
CA SER A 55 3.90 -3.70 16.25
C SER A 55 4.59 -2.34 16.35
N PRO A 56 5.90 -2.25 16.06
CA PRO A 56 6.61 -0.97 16.01
C PRO A 56 6.27 -0.16 14.76
N TYR A 57 5.45 -0.71 13.85
CA TYR A 57 5.14 -0.11 12.55
C TYR A 57 3.77 0.57 12.55
N SER A 58 3.67 1.66 11.82
CA SER A 58 2.38 2.16 11.34
C SER A 58 2.07 1.43 10.03
N ILE A 59 0.98 0.64 10.02
CA ILE A 59 0.60 -0.22 8.90
C ILE A 59 -0.70 0.29 8.29
N ASP A 60 -0.70 0.51 6.98
CA ASP A 60 -1.92 0.67 6.18
C ASP A 60 -1.99 -0.43 5.13
N GLN A 61 -3.15 -1.07 5.00
CA GLN A 61 -3.34 -2.18 4.07
C GLN A 61 -4.73 -2.15 3.48
N ASN A 62 -4.79 -2.39 2.17
CA ASN A 62 -6.02 -2.62 1.44
C ASN A 62 -5.80 -3.73 0.40
N LEU A 63 -6.78 -3.94 -0.47
CA LEU A 63 -6.74 -4.95 -1.53
C LEU A 63 -5.50 -4.80 -2.44
N TRP A 64 -5.06 -3.58 -2.70
CA TRP A 64 -4.02 -3.27 -3.68
C TRP A 64 -2.60 -3.47 -3.15
N GLY A 65 -2.42 -3.37 -1.83
CA GLY A 65 -1.13 -3.53 -1.20
C GLY A 65 -1.11 -3.09 0.26
N ARG A 66 0.09 -3.10 0.81
CA ARG A 66 0.40 -2.83 2.20
C ARG A 66 1.57 -1.86 2.30
N ALA A 67 1.51 -0.93 3.24
CA ALA A 67 2.51 0.09 3.51
C ALA A 67 2.89 0.07 4.99
N ASN A 68 4.20 0.07 5.27
CA ASN A 68 4.74 0.16 6.62
C ASN A 68 5.72 1.32 6.74
N GLU A 69 5.59 2.04 7.83
CA GLU A 69 6.53 3.10 8.25
C GLU A 69 6.78 3.05 9.77
N CYS A 70 7.56 4.01 10.26
CA CYS A 70 7.94 4.17 11.68
C CYS A 70 8.88 3.08 12.22
N GLY A 71 9.32 3.28 13.47
CA GLY A 71 10.24 2.38 14.16
C GLY A 71 11.60 2.33 13.48
N ILE A 72 12.17 1.12 13.38
CA ILE A 72 13.48 0.90 12.74
C ILE A 72 13.51 1.30 11.26
N LEU A 73 12.35 1.38 10.60
CA LEU A 73 12.25 1.74 9.18
C LEU A 73 12.60 3.22 8.92
N GLU A 74 12.60 4.08 9.93
CA GLU A 74 13.03 5.48 9.78
C GLU A 74 14.54 5.63 9.56
N ASP A 75 15.35 4.64 9.95
CA ASP A 75 16.80 4.64 9.70
C ASP A 75 17.11 4.04 8.31
N PRO A 76 17.51 4.83 7.30
CA PRO A 76 17.79 4.33 5.96
C PRO A 76 19.01 3.40 5.88
N TYR A 77 19.83 3.32 6.94
CA TYR A 77 20.93 2.36 7.03
C TYR A 77 20.52 0.99 7.57
N ALA A 78 19.34 0.89 8.19
CA ALA A 78 18.80 -0.38 8.66
C ALA A 78 18.10 -1.12 7.52
N ALA A 79 18.44 -2.39 7.29
CA ALA A 79 17.65 -3.23 6.39
C ALA A 79 16.23 -3.43 6.98
N PRO A 80 15.16 -3.52 6.16
CA PRO A 80 13.84 -3.83 6.66
C PRO A 80 13.87 -5.22 7.33
N PRO A 81 13.47 -5.35 8.60
CA PRO A 81 13.35 -6.65 9.24
C PRO A 81 12.19 -7.45 8.62
N GLU A 82 12.23 -8.78 8.77
CA GLU A 82 11.23 -9.65 8.12
C GLU A 82 9.81 -9.44 8.65
N ASP A 83 9.66 -9.04 9.92
CA ASP A 83 8.37 -8.69 10.52
C ASP A 83 7.75 -7.38 9.97
N ALA A 84 8.47 -6.66 9.10
CA ALA A 84 7.93 -5.56 8.31
C ALA A 84 7.17 -6.04 7.05
N PHE A 85 7.18 -7.33 6.74
CA PHE A 85 6.45 -7.92 5.61
C PHE A 85 5.36 -8.89 6.11
N ASP A 86 4.25 -8.99 5.38
CA ASP A 86 3.12 -9.89 5.70
C ASP A 86 2.48 -10.52 4.45
N LEU A 87 2.53 -9.83 3.30
CA LEU A 87 1.91 -10.31 2.05
C LEU A 87 2.85 -11.15 1.20
N THR A 88 4.15 -11.06 1.42
CA THR A 88 5.19 -11.61 0.54
C THR A 88 6.13 -12.55 1.29
N THR A 89 6.54 -13.64 0.66
CA THR A 89 7.53 -14.59 1.17
C THR A 89 8.94 -14.02 0.95
N PRO A 90 9.87 -14.12 1.92
CA PRO A 90 11.26 -13.70 1.71
C PRO A 90 11.90 -14.56 0.62
N LEU A 91 12.76 -13.94 -0.21
CA LEU A 91 13.30 -14.59 -1.42
C LEU A 91 13.96 -15.95 -1.11
N GLU A 92 14.66 -16.05 0.01
CA GLU A 92 15.32 -17.27 0.49
C GLU A 92 14.35 -18.44 0.79
N GLU A 93 13.07 -18.15 0.98
CA GLU A 93 12.01 -19.14 1.26
C GLU A 93 11.02 -19.30 0.11
N THR A 94 11.26 -18.62 -1.03
CA THR A 94 10.41 -18.76 -2.22
C THR A 94 10.60 -20.13 -2.90
N PRO A 95 9.59 -20.62 -3.65
CA PRO A 95 9.72 -21.88 -4.38
C PRO A 95 10.80 -21.86 -5.46
N ASP A 96 11.52 -22.96 -5.63
CA ASP A 96 12.50 -23.14 -6.71
C ASP A 96 11.86 -23.30 -8.12
N ASN A 97 10.55 -23.57 -8.18
CA ASN A 97 9.81 -23.77 -9.43
C ASN A 97 8.98 -22.54 -9.77
N ALA A 98 9.12 -22.04 -11.00
CA ALA A 98 8.30 -20.94 -11.49
C ALA A 98 6.84 -21.35 -11.67
N ASP A 99 5.92 -20.45 -11.32
CA ASP A 99 4.51 -20.52 -11.73
C ASP A 99 4.33 -19.67 -13.01
N GLU A 100 3.67 -20.23 -14.01
CA GLU A 100 3.35 -19.55 -15.26
C GLU A 100 1.84 -19.30 -15.33
N ILE A 101 1.45 -18.07 -15.69
CA ILE A 101 0.05 -17.66 -15.83
C ILE A 101 -0.16 -16.85 -17.11
N ILE A 102 -1.38 -16.89 -17.63
CA ILE A 102 -1.84 -16.04 -18.73
C ILE A 102 -2.88 -15.05 -18.20
N LEU A 103 -2.53 -13.76 -18.22
CA LEU A 103 -3.47 -12.68 -17.94
C LEU A 103 -4.09 -12.17 -19.24
N THR A 104 -5.42 -12.25 -19.33
CA THR A 104 -6.16 -11.67 -20.46
C THR A 104 -6.72 -10.31 -20.08
N PHE A 105 -6.50 -9.32 -20.95
CA PHE A 105 -7.00 -7.96 -20.77
C PHE A 105 -8.06 -7.62 -21.81
N LYS A 106 -9.03 -6.80 -21.40
CA LYS A 106 -10.00 -6.16 -22.27
C LYS A 106 -9.98 -4.67 -22.01
N GLN A 107 -9.61 -3.89 -23.03
CA GLN A 107 -9.54 -2.43 -22.94
C GLN A 107 -8.70 -1.94 -21.75
N GLY A 108 -7.56 -2.59 -21.51
CA GLY A 108 -6.64 -2.24 -20.41
C GLY A 108 -7.00 -2.84 -19.04
N ILE A 109 -8.16 -3.49 -18.90
CA ILE A 109 -8.60 -4.09 -17.63
C ILE A 109 -8.35 -5.61 -17.68
N PRO A 110 -7.67 -6.22 -16.68
CA PRO A 110 -7.54 -7.67 -16.62
C PRO A 110 -8.91 -8.30 -16.32
N VAL A 111 -9.24 -9.36 -17.06
CA VAL A 111 -10.57 -10.02 -17.01
C VAL A 111 -10.49 -11.53 -16.82
N GLN A 112 -9.35 -12.15 -17.13
CA GLN A 112 -9.16 -13.59 -16.98
C GLN A 112 -7.75 -13.94 -16.51
N VAL A 113 -7.65 -15.06 -15.78
CA VAL A 113 -6.41 -15.77 -15.47
C VAL A 113 -6.53 -17.19 -16.03
N ASP A 114 -5.56 -17.61 -16.84
CA ASP A 114 -5.51 -18.93 -17.49
C ASP A 114 -6.80 -19.29 -18.24
N GLY A 115 -7.37 -18.29 -18.92
CA GLY A 115 -8.60 -18.42 -19.71
C GLY A 115 -9.90 -18.51 -18.90
N LYS A 116 -9.84 -18.39 -17.57
CA LYS A 116 -11.02 -18.37 -16.70
C LYS A 116 -11.38 -16.94 -16.31
N ASP A 117 -12.67 -16.60 -16.39
CA ASP A 117 -13.20 -15.30 -15.99
C ASP A 117 -13.19 -15.09 -14.47
N TYR A 118 -12.86 -13.87 -14.06
CA TYR A 118 -12.85 -13.42 -12.67
C TYR A 118 -13.39 -11.99 -12.56
N GLN A 119 -13.85 -11.59 -11.37
CA GLN A 119 -13.98 -10.17 -11.05
C GLN A 119 -12.59 -9.57 -10.80
N LEU A 120 -12.45 -8.26 -11.00
CA LEU A 120 -11.15 -7.59 -10.87
C LEU A 120 -10.55 -7.76 -9.47
N ASP A 121 -11.37 -7.66 -8.44
CA ASP A 121 -10.95 -7.85 -7.05
C ASP A 121 -10.48 -9.30 -6.78
N ASP A 122 -11.16 -10.29 -7.34
CA ASP A 122 -10.72 -11.69 -7.27
C ASP A 122 -9.37 -11.91 -7.97
N ILE A 123 -9.14 -11.25 -9.12
CA ILE A 123 -7.84 -11.29 -9.82
C ILE A 123 -6.75 -10.70 -8.93
N ILE A 124 -7.00 -9.55 -8.30
CA ILE A 124 -6.01 -8.90 -7.41
C ILE A 124 -5.68 -9.81 -6.22
N LEU A 125 -6.70 -10.39 -5.56
CA LEU A 125 -6.48 -11.33 -4.45
C LEU A 125 -5.69 -12.57 -4.88
N TYR A 126 -6.06 -13.16 -6.02
CA TYR A 126 -5.35 -14.31 -6.58
C TYR A 126 -3.88 -13.98 -6.87
N LEU A 127 -3.61 -12.85 -7.52
CA LEU A 127 -2.26 -12.43 -7.86
C LEU A 127 -1.47 -11.99 -6.64
N ASN A 128 -2.10 -11.41 -5.61
CA ASN A 128 -1.43 -11.12 -4.34
C ASN A 128 -0.90 -12.41 -3.70
N GLN A 129 -1.71 -13.47 -3.67
CA GLN A 129 -1.29 -14.76 -3.13
C GLN A 129 -0.21 -15.42 -3.99
N LEU A 130 -0.42 -15.49 -5.30
CA LEU A 130 0.51 -16.16 -6.22
C LEU A 130 1.85 -15.43 -6.28
N ALA A 131 1.85 -14.12 -6.51
CA ALA A 131 3.09 -13.35 -6.64
C ALA A 131 3.76 -13.15 -5.28
N GLY A 132 2.97 -13.02 -4.20
CA GLY A 132 3.47 -12.96 -2.82
C GLY A 132 4.26 -14.21 -2.43
N LYS A 133 3.78 -15.40 -2.78
CA LYS A 133 4.49 -16.68 -2.64
C LYS A 133 5.88 -16.67 -3.31
N HIS A 134 6.07 -15.89 -4.36
CA HIS A 134 7.34 -15.73 -5.09
C HIS A 134 8.14 -14.48 -4.69
N GLY A 135 7.77 -13.83 -3.57
CA GLY A 135 8.47 -12.64 -3.05
C GLY A 135 8.35 -11.40 -3.94
N ILE A 136 7.42 -11.40 -4.89
CA ILE A 136 7.24 -10.29 -5.84
C ILE A 136 6.56 -9.11 -5.14
N GLY A 137 7.03 -7.89 -5.46
CA GLY A 137 6.36 -6.65 -5.03
C GLY A 137 6.80 -6.12 -3.67
N ARG A 138 7.91 -6.61 -3.09
CA ARG A 138 8.61 -5.94 -1.97
C ARG A 138 9.33 -4.69 -2.49
N ILE A 139 9.01 -3.53 -1.92
CA ILE A 139 9.58 -2.24 -2.31
C ILE A 139 10.09 -1.52 -1.05
N ASP A 140 11.37 -1.14 -1.04
CA ASP A 140 11.97 -0.28 -0.03
C ASP A 140 12.27 1.08 -0.66
N HIS A 141 11.61 2.14 -0.20
CA HIS A 141 11.62 3.42 -0.89
C HIS A 141 11.74 4.61 0.05
N VAL A 142 12.62 5.55 -0.30
CA VAL A 142 12.65 6.89 0.30
C VAL A 142 11.95 7.86 -0.65
N GLU A 143 10.81 8.39 -0.21
CA GLU A 143 9.97 9.29 -1.00
C GLU A 143 9.99 10.74 -0.51
N ASN A 144 9.57 11.65 -1.39
CA ASN A 144 9.31 13.04 -1.03
C ASN A 144 7.82 13.20 -0.73
N ARG A 145 7.48 13.56 0.51
CA ARG A 145 6.10 13.89 0.87
C ARG A 145 5.71 15.27 0.36
N MET A 146 4.43 15.45 0.08
CA MET A 146 3.87 16.74 -0.33
C MET A 146 4.11 17.81 0.75
N VAL A 147 4.10 17.40 2.02
CA VAL A 147 4.33 18.30 3.16
C VAL A 147 5.79 18.74 3.35
N GLY A 148 6.69 18.42 2.41
CA GLY A 148 8.05 18.97 2.33
C GLY A 148 9.14 18.20 3.08
N ILE A 149 8.85 16.97 3.52
CA ILE A 149 9.83 16.08 4.18
C ILE A 149 10.08 14.83 3.34
N LYS A 150 11.19 14.16 3.59
CA LYS A 150 11.41 12.79 3.11
C LYS A 150 10.93 11.79 4.17
N SER A 151 10.44 10.66 3.72
CA SER A 151 10.14 9.49 4.55
C SER A 151 10.63 8.23 3.88
N ARG A 152 11.01 7.23 4.66
CA ARG A 152 11.25 5.88 4.17
C ARG A 152 10.03 5.03 4.45
N GLU A 153 9.55 4.30 3.45
CA GLU A 153 8.42 3.41 3.53
C GLU A 153 8.71 2.08 2.85
N ILE A 154 8.15 1.02 3.43
CA ILE A 154 8.21 -0.33 2.89
C ILE A 154 6.83 -0.68 2.35
N TYR A 155 6.76 -1.04 1.07
CA TYR A 155 5.51 -1.42 0.42
C TYR A 155 5.54 -2.88 -0.01
N GLU A 156 4.38 -3.53 0.06
CA GLU A 156 4.12 -4.84 -0.52
C GLU A 156 2.95 -4.72 -1.51
N THR A 157 3.23 -4.95 -2.78
CA THR A 157 2.26 -4.79 -3.88
C THR A 157 2.28 -5.95 -4.89
N PRO A 158 2.23 -7.23 -4.43
CA PRO A 158 2.46 -8.41 -5.27
C PRO A 158 1.56 -8.45 -6.51
N GLY A 159 0.24 -8.36 -6.32
CA GLY A 159 -0.72 -8.42 -7.43
C GLY A 159 -0.65 -7.20 -8.34
N ALA A 160 -0.45 -6.01 -7.77
CA ALA A 160 -0.30 -4.78 -8.53
C ALA A 160 0.93 -4.82 -9.45
N GLU A 161 2.08 -5.29 -8.95
CA GLU A 161 3.32 -5.39 -9.72
C GLU A 161 3.12 -6.30 -10.94
N VAL A 162 2.48 -7.46 -10.76
CA VAL A 162 2.17 -8.39 -11.86
C VAL A 162 1.22 -7.75 -12.88
N ILE A 163 0.12 -7.13 -12.42
CA ILE A 163 -0.87 -6.49 -13.31
C ILE A 163 -0.22 -5.36 -14.11
N LEU A 164 0.51 -4.46 -13.45
CA LEU A 164 1.13 -3.30 -14.09
C LEU A 164 2.21 -3.72 -15.10
N LYS A 165 3.01 -4.74 -14.77
CA LYS A 165 4.04 -5.27 -15.67
C LYS A 165 3.43 -5.96 -16.90
N ALA A 166 2.38 -6.76 -16.71
CA ALA A 166 1.64 -7.38 -17.81
C ALA A 166 0.92 -6.34 -18.69
N HIS A 167 0.29 -5.34 -18.08
CA HIS A 167 -0.35 -4.24 -18.78
C HIS A 167 0.69 -3.46 -19.62
N LYS A 168 1.85 -3.14 -19.04
CA LYS A 168 2.90 -2.43 -19.76
C LYS A 168 3.45 -3.22 -20.93
N ALA A 169 3.61 -4.54 -20.78
CA ALA A 169 4.00 -5.42 -21.88
C ALA A 169 2.94 -5.43 -23.00
N LEU A 170 1.66 -5.46 -22.65
CA LEU A 170 0.56 -5.40 -23.62
C LEU A 170 0.52 -4.06 -24.37
N GLU A 171 0.77 -2.93 -23.70
CA GLU A 171 0.89 -1.62 -24.34
C GLU A 171 1.97 -1.61 -25.45
N THR A 172 3.11 -2.30 -25.24
CA THR A 172 4.22 -2.28 -26.22
C THR A 172 3.85 -2.89 -27.58
N ILE A 173 2.82 -3.76 -27.62
CA ILE A 173 2.36 -4.43 -28.84
C ILE A 173 1.01 -3.89 -29.34
N THR A 174 0.32 -3.05 -28.56
CA THR A 174 -1.01 -2.50 -28.91
C THR A 174 -1.00 -1.01 -29.19
N LEU A 175 -0.03 -0.26 -28.66
CA LEU A 175 0.08 1.18 -28.89
C LEU A 175 1.05 1.50 -30.03
N THR A 176 0.70 2.51 -30.84
CA THR A 176 1.65 3.11 -31.78
C THR A 176 2.74 3.86 -31.01
N LYS A 177 3.94 3.96 -31.59
CA LYS A 177 5.11 4.63 -31.01
C LYS A 177 4.80 6.01 -30.42
N ASP A 178 4.11 6.87 -31.18
CA ASP A 178 3.86 8.26 -30.76
C ASP A 178 2.95 8.32 -29.53
N VAL A 179 1.97 7.41 -29.42
CA VAL A 179 1.10 7.27 -28.25
C VAL A 179 1.88 6.69 -27.06
N ALA A 180 2.77 5.72 -27.29
CA ALA A 180 3.56 5.11 -26.23
C ALA A 180 4.63 6.04 -25.63
N HIS A 181 5.07 7.05 -26.38
CA HIS A 181 6.11 8.01 -25.96
C HIS A 181 5.59 9.26 -25.25
N PHE A 182 4.33 9.65 -25.49
CA PHE A 182 3.72 10.87 -24.94
C PHE A 182 3.32 10.70 -23.48
#